data_AF-A0A520WV71-F1
#
_entry.id   AF-A0A520WV71-F1
#
_cell.length_a   1.000
_cell.length_b   1.000
_cell.length_c   1.000
_cell.angle_alpha   90.00
_cell.angle_beta   90.00
_cell.angle_gamma   90.00
#
_symmetry.space_group_name_H-M   'P 1'
#
loop_
_entity.id
_entity.type
_entity.pdbx_description
1 polymer ?
#
loop_
_entity_poly.entity_id
_entity_poly.type
_entity_poly.pdbx_seq_one_letter_code
_entity_poly.pdbx_strand_id
1 'polypeptide(L)'
;MKLTSIHGGLTAKETVGEENMVIAQCLAAAAAGETIALYDLGVIYSTGSHGAEYDLTEAHKWFNLAASRGHEEAAWCRADISDEMTAREIAEAQRRARDWLVAERKVA
;
A
#
# COMPACT_ATOMS: atom_id res chain seq x y z
N MET A 1 29.43 40.85 -23.37
CA MET A 1 28.00 40.62 -23.09
C MET A 1 27.36 39.88 -24.26
N LYS A 2 27.07 38.59 -24.11
CA LYS A 2 26.12 37.84 -24.94
C LYS A 2 25.36 36.89 -24.02
N LEU A 3 24.05 37.11 -23.90
CA LEU A 3 23.10 36.21 -23.28
C LEU A 3 22.73 35.14 -24.32
N THR A 4 22.91 33.87 -24.00
CA THR A 4 22.23 32.76 -24.68
C THR A 4 21.91 31.64 -23.68
N SER A 5 20.62 31.61 -23.34
CA SER A 5 19.76 30.47 -23.04
C SER A 5 20.25 29.35 -22.13
N ILE A 6 19.64 29.32 -20.95
CA ILE A 6 19.25 28.14 -20.16
C ILE A 6 19.22 26.83 -20.96
N HIS A 7 20.17 25.93 -20.68
CA HIS A 7 19.97 24.50 -20.88
C HIS A 7 19.24 23.95 -19.66
N GLY A 8 17.97 24.34 -19.51
CA GLY A 8 17.02 23.71 -18.59
C GLY A 8 16.40 22.48 -19.25
N GLY A 9 17.23 21.52 -19.64
CA GLY A 9 16.79 20.23 -20.15
C GLY A 9 16.34 19.34 -19.01
N LEU A 10 15.16 19.62 -18.47
CA LEU A 10 14.41 18.69 -17.63
C LEU A 10 14.04 17.49 -18.50
N THR A 11 14.97 16.55 -18.64
CA THR A 11 14.71 15.27 -19.30
C THR A 11 14.15 14.34 -18.24
N ALA A 12 12.83 14.20 -18.30
CA ALA A 12 12.08 13.13 -17.70
C ALA A 12 12.61 11.78 -18.22
N LYS A 13 13.35 11.05 -17.37
CA LYS A 13 13.53 9.59 -17.44
C LYS A 13 14.54 9.19 -16.37
N GLU A 14 14.07 8.87 -15.17
CA GLU A 14 14.76 7.98 -14.20
C GLU A 14 13.90 7.80 -12.94
N THR A 15 12.69 7.26 -13.10
CA THR A 15 11.91 6.66 -12.00
C THR A 15 10.98 5.66 -12.65
N VAL A 16 11.53 4.54 -13.12
CA VAL A 16 10.75 3.34 -13.47
C VAL A 16 11.62 2.17 -13.02
N GLY A 17 11.63 1.90 -11.72
CA GLY A 17 12.45 0.84 -11.15
C GLY A 17 12.33 0.69 -9.63
N GLU A 18 12.22 1.80 -8.90
CA GLU A 18 12.17 1.79 -7.43
C GLU A 18 10.73 1.81 -6.88
N GLU A 19 9.81 2.43 -7.62
CA GLU A 19 8.40 2.62 -7.27
C GLU A 19 7.70 1.26 -7.05
N ASN A 20 7.75 0.34 -8.01
CA ASN A 20 7.16 -1.00 -7.84
C ASN A 20 7.94 -1.93 -6.90
N MET A 21 9.19 -1.59 -6.56
CA MET A 21 10.07 -2.48 -5.80
C MET A 21 9.68 -2.55 -4.32
N VAL A 22 9.24 -1.43 -3.74
CA VAL A 22 8.86 -1.36 -2.33
C VAL A 22 7.60 -2.20 -2.06
N ILE A 23 6.57 -2.08 -2.91
CA ILE A 23 5.35 -2.88 -2.80
C ILE A 23 5.67 -4.37 -2.89
N ALA A 24 6.50 -4.77 -3.86
CA ALA A 24 6.91 -6.16 -4.02
C ALA A 24 7.68 -6.70 -2.80
N GLN A 25 8.57 -5.88 -2.22
CA GLN A 25 9.32 -6.24 -1.01
C GLN A 25 8.39 -6.37 0.21
N CYS A 26 7.46 -5.44 0.40
CA CYS A 26 6.48 -5.52 1.48
C CYS A 26 5.56 -6.73 1.31
N LEU A 27 5.16 -7.08 0.09
CA LEU A 27 4.38 -8.30 -0.16
C LEU A 27 5.16 -9.57 0.20
N ALA A 28 6.45 -9.63 -0.13
CA ALA A 28 7.31 -10.76 0.25
C ALA A 28 7.47 -10.85 1.78
N ALA A 29 7.69 -9.72 2.45
CA ALA A 29 7.81 -9.66 3.91
C ALA A 29 6.48 -10.01 4.61
N ALA A 30 5.34 -9.53 4.09
CA ALA A 30 4.02 -9.86 4.60
C ALA A 30 3.73 -11.38 4.52
N ALA A 31 4.13 -12.01 3.40
CA ALA A 31 4.05 -13.46 3.20
C ALA A 31 5.00 -14.24 4.12
N ALA A 32 6.14 -13.64 4.52
CA ALA A 32 7.03 -14.19 5.53
C ALA A 32 6.48 -14.04 6.97
N GLY A 33 5.32 -13.41 7.14
CA GLY A 33 4.67 -13.20 8.45
C GLY A 33 4.89 -11.82 9.05
N GLU A 34 5.66 -10.94 8.40
CA GLU A 34 6.01 -9.64 8.95
C GLU A 34 4.79 -8.72 9.01
N THR A 35 4.39 -8.36 10.23
CA THR A 35 3.17 -7.56 10.44
C THR A 35 3.37 -6.10 10.06
N ILE A 36 4.58 -5.58 10.23
CA ILE A 36 4.94 -4.20 9.84
C ILE A 36 4.79 -4.02 8.33
N ALA A 37 5.18 -5.02 7.53
CA ALA A 37 5.04 -4.96 6.08
C ALA A 37 3.58 -4.87 5.60
N LEU A 38 2.65 -5.47 6.33
CA LEU A 38 1.21 -5.30 6.08
C LEU A 38 0.76 -3.86 6.41
N TYR A 39 1.28 -3.25 7.47
CA TYR A 39 0.99 -1.86 7.78
C TYR A 39 1.55 -0.92 6.71
N ASP A 40 2.79 -1.12 6.27
CA ASP A 40 3.43 -0.32 5.22
C ASP A 40 2.67 -0.39 3.90
N LEU A 41 2.17 -1.58 3.51
CA LEU A 41 1.29 -1.71 2.35
C LEU A 41 0.03 -0.87 2.51
N GLY A 42 -0.59 -0.89 3.70
CA GLY A 42 -1.73 -0.04 4.01
C GLY A 42 -1.44 1.45 3.78
N VAL A 43 -0.30 1.93 4.28
CA VAL A 43 0.15 3.32 4.12
C VAL A 43 0.42 3.66 2.65
N ILE A 44 1.04 2.74 1.91
CA ILE A 44 1.35 2.95 0.49
C ILE A 44 0.06 3.18 -0.31
N TYR A 45 -0.94 2.31 -0.15
CA TYR A 45 -2.23 2.44 -0.84
C TYR A 45 -3.07 3.61 -0.32
N SER A 46 -2.98 3.97 0.97
CA SER A 46 -3.70 5.11 1.53
C SER A 46 -3.08 6.45 1.13
N THR A 47 -1.86 6.46 0.62
CA THR A 47 -1.18 7.69 0.17
C THR A 47 -1.03 7.74 -1.36
N GLY A 48 -1.23 6.62 -2.05
CA GLY A 48 -0.91 6.49 -3.48
C GLY A 48 0.57 6.73 -3.76
N SER A 49 1.45 6.27 -2.86
CA SER A 49 2.91 6.45 -2.98
C SER A 49 3.57 5.24 -3.63
N HIS A 50 4.85 5.35 -3.99
CA HIS A 50 5.63 4.21 -4.52
C HIS A 50 4.95 3.52 -5.73
N GLY A 51 4.35 4.30 -6.63
CA GLY A 51 3.68 3.76 -7.81
C GLY A 51 2.34 3.06 -7.55
N ALA A 52 1.85 2.99 -6.30
CA ALA A 52 0.49 2.57 -6.02
C ALA A 52 -0.51 3.67 -6.40
N GLU A 53 -1.66 3.26 -6.92
CA GLU A 53 -2.82 4.14 -6.99
C GLU A 53 -3.39 4.35 -5.58
N TYR A 54 -3.94 5.54 -5.33
CA TYR A 54 -4.66 5.82 -4.10
C TYR A 54 -5.94 4.97 -4.06
N ASP A 55 -5.95 3.96 -3.20
CA ASP A 55 -7.06 3.01 -3.06
C ASP A 55 -7.27 2.67 -1.58
N LEU A 56 -8.30 3.30 -0.99
CA LEU A 56 -8.69 3.04 0.40
C LEU A 56 -9.19 1.61 0.63
N THR A 57 -9.69 0.92 -0.40
CA THR A 57 -10.13 -0.48 -0.29
C THR A 57 -8.94 -1.41 -0.09
N GLU A 58 -7.86 -1.24 -0.86
CA GLU A 58 -6.62 -1.98 -0.63
C GLU A 58 -5.94 -1.55 0.68
N ALA A 59 -5.89 -0.25 0.98
CA ALA A 59 -5.34 0.22 2.24
C ALA A 59 -6.03 -0.43 3.46
N HIS A 60 -7.37 -0.41 3.48
CA HIS A 60 -8.17 -1.01 4.54
C HIS A 60 -7.93 -2.51 4.66
N LYS A 61 -7.81 -3.23 3.54
CA LYS A 61 -7.48 -4.66 3.53
C LYS A 61 -6.16 -4.91 4.27
N TRP A 62 -5.09 -4.18 3.92
CA TRP A 62 -3.77 -4.39 4.51
C TRP A 62 -3.72 -3.98 5.99
N PHE A 63 -4.33 -2.85 6.35
CA PHE A 63 -4.45 -2.47 7.76
C PHE A 63 -5.29 -3.46 8.57
N ASN A 64 -6.35 -4.03 7.99
CA ASN A 64 -7.16 -5.05 8.65
C ASN A 64 -6.37 -6.33 8.92
N LEU A 65 -5.50 -6.74 7.99
CA LEU A 65 -4.60 -7.87 8.18
C LEU A 65 -3.56 -7.58 9.27
N ALA A 66 -2.91 -6.42 9.24
CA ALA A 66 -1.94 -6.01 10.26
C ALA A 66 -2.58 -5.92 11.65
N ALA A 67 -3.76 -5.31 11.76
CA ALA A 67 -4.52 -5.21 13.00
C ALA A 67 -4.91 -6.59 13.55
N SER A 68 -5.28 -7.54 12.68
CA SER A 68 -5.61 -8.91 13.09
C SER A 68 -4.41 -9.68 13.67
N ARG A 69 -3.18 -9.25 13.34
CA ARG A 69 -1.93 -9.77 13.89
C ARG A 69 -1.43 -8.98 15.11
N GLY A 70 -2.21 -8.02 15.61
CA GLY A 70 -1.93 -7.26 16.84
C GLY A 70 -1.28 -5.89 16.64
N HIS A 71 -1.20 -5.38 15.41
CA HIS A 71 -0.65 -4.04 15.15
C HIS A 71 -1.67 -2.95 15.51
N GLU A 72 -1.51 -2.32 16.67
CA GLU A 72 -2.47 -1.33 17.18
C GLU A 72 -2.62 -0.12 16.26
N GLU A 73 -1.51 0.43 15.77
CA GLU A 73 -1.53 1.57 14.83
C GLU A 73 -2.27 1.23 13.54
N ALA A 74 -2.22 -0.02 13.09
CA ALA A 74 -2.97 -0.44 11.91
C ALA A 74 -4.48 -0.47 12.19
N ALA A 75 -4.88 -0.81 13.42
CA ALA A 75 -6.29 -0.78 13.82
C ALA A 75 -6.81 0.67 13.83
N TRP A 76 -6.00 1.62 14.30
CA TRP A 76 -6.29 3.06 14.23
C TRP A 76 -6.41 3.55 12.79
N CYS A 77 -5.40 3.32 11.96
CA CYS A 77 -5.42 3.74 10.55
C CYS A 77 -6.60 3.12 9.78
N ARG A 78 -6.92 1.85 10.04
CA ARG A 78 -8.11 1.20 9.45
C ARG A 78 -9.40 1.92 9.84
N ALA A 79 -9.55 2.29 11.11
CA ALA A 79 -10.73 2.99 11.58
C ALA A 79 -10.83 4.39 10.96
N ASP A 80 -9.72 5.12 10.93
CA ASP A 80 -9.61 6.46 10.35
C ASP A 80 -10.05 6.46 8.87
N ILE A 81 -9.48 5.59 8.03
CA ILE A 81 -9.87 5.55 6.62
C ILE A 81 -11.28 4.96 6.41
N SER A 82 -11.81 4.18 7.35
CA SER A 82 -13.16 3.61 7.23
C SER A 82 -14.23 4.69 7.27
N ASP A 83 -13.97 5.83 7.92
CA ASP A 83 -14.90 6.95 7.98
C ASP A 83 -15.09 7.63 6.61
N GLU A 84 -14.12 7.48 5.70
CA GLU A 84 -14.17 7.98 4.31
C GLU A 84 -14.74 6.95 3.32
N MET A 85 -14.92 5.70 3.75
CA MET A 85 -15.35 4.59 2.89
C MET A 85 -16.84 4.29 3.03
N THR A 86 -17.43 3.77 1.95
CA THR A 86 -18.78 3.20 2.01
C THR A 86 -18.77 1.80 2.61
N ALA A 87 -19.90 1.37 3.17
CA ALA A 87 -20.08 0.00 3.66
C ALA A 87 -19.80 -1.07 2.58
N ARG A 88 -20.03 -0.75 1.29
CA ARG A 88 -19.74 -1.65 0.18
C ARG A 88 -18.24 -1.83 -0.01
N GLU A 89 -17.47 -0.76 0.02
CA GLU A 89 -16.01 -0.77 -0.10
C GLU A 89 -15.37 -1.46 1.10
N ILE A 90 -15.84 -1.18 2.33
CA ILE A 90 -15.38 -1.88 3.54
C ILE A 90 -15.63 -3.39 3.41
N ALA A 91 -16.83 -3.79 2.98
CA ALA A 91 -17.16 -5.20 2.78
C ALA A 91 -16.29 -5.85 1.69
N GLU A 92 -15.89 -5.08 0.67
CA GLU A 92 -14.95 -5.53 -0.36
C GLU A 92 -13.53 -5.70 0.16
N ALA A 93 -13.00 -4.70 0.87
CA ALA A 93 -11.70 -4.77 1.52
C ALA A 93 -11.59 -5.99 2.45
N GLN A 94 -12.62 -6.23 3.27
CA GLN A 94 -12.69 -7.38 4.15
C GLN A 94 -12.77 -8.71 3.39
N ARG A 95 -13.48 -8.77 2.25
CA ARG A 95 -13.48 -9.96 1.37
C ARG A 95 -12.08 -10.22 0.84
N ARG A 96 -11.43 -9.22 0.25
CA ARG A 96 -10.06 -9.34 -0.29
C ARG A 96 -9.05 -9.75 0.79
N ALA A 97 -9.20 -9.27 2.02
CA ALA A 97 -8.35 -9.65 3.15
C ALA A 97 -8.51 -11.14 3.50
N ARG A 98 -9.75 -11.63 3.56
CA ARG A 98 -10.01 -13.06 3.79
C ARG A 98 -9.48 -13.93 2.66
N ASP A 99 -9.68 -13.52 1.42
CA ASP A 99 -9.21 -14.25 0.25
C ASP A 99 -7.68 -14.35 0.24
N TRP A 100 -6.99 -13.27 0.62
CA TRP A 100 -5.54 -13.27 0.78
C TRP A 100 -5.06 -14.26 1.86
N LEU A 101 -5.67 -14.26 3.06
CA LEU A 101 -5.34 -15.24 4.11
C LEU A 101 -5.58 -16.70 3.67
N VAL A 102 -6.65 -16.94 2.90
CA VAL A 102 -6.93 -18.27 2.34
C VAL A 102 -5.89 -18.66 1.31
N ALA A 103 -5.42 -17.71 0.50
CA ALA A 103 -4.35 -17.94 -0.47
C ALA A 103 -3.02 -18.24 0.22
N GLU A 104 -2.62 -17.47 1.24
CA GLU A 104 -1.41 -17.73 2.02
C GLU A 104 -1.39 -19.15 2.60
N ARG A 105 -2.51 -19.59 3.21
CA ARG A 105 -2.62 -20.93 3.80
C ARG A 105 -2.49 -22.07 2.79
N LYS A 106 -2.76 -21.83 1.50
CA LYS A 106 -2.59 -22.85 0.45
C LYS A 106 -1.15 -22.94 -0.06
N VAL A 107 -0.34 -21.92 0.19
CA VAL A 107 1.05 -21.82 -0.29
C VAL A 107 2.04 -22.27 0.79
N ALA A 108 1.67 -22.17 2.07
CA ALA A 108 2.39 -22.73 3.21
C ALA A 108 2.16 -24.25 3.37
#